data_AF-A0AAU9XES9-F1
#
_entry.id   AF-A0AAU9XES9-F1
#
_cell.length_a   1.000
_cell.length_b   1.000
_cell.length_c   1.000
_cell.angle_alpha   90.00
_cell.angle_beta   90.00
_cell.angle_gamma   90.00
#
_symmetry.space_group_name_H-M   'P 1'
#
loop_
_entity.id
_entity.type
_entity.pdbx_description
1 polymer ?
#
loop_
_entity_poly.entity_id
_entity_poly.type
_entity_poly.pdbx_seq_one_letter_code
_entity_poly.pdbx_strand_id
1 'polypeptide(L)'
;SWEPQENISLDRIRFFENSSKDEVIIYNQCASLRVAIQQHLKSKSKLPVTITFHGDVHKFLFKKMGIVRDGWYFLNKDDFPCKYFPRFWDHCAYSHGQGVKVFYPIKVRHFISWSPKKYSIGDHNPSLRAFQEKLTFIRVAVGDDS
;
A
#
# COMPACT_ATOMS: atom_id res chain seq x y z
N SER A 1 9.10 -22.75 -6.38
CA SER A 1 9.18 -22.81 -7.85
C SER A 1 7.99 -22.06 -8.43
N TRP A 2 8.09 -21.61 -9.69
CA TRP A 2 6.88 -21.26 -10.45
C TRP A 2 6.23 -22.55 -10.90
N GLU A 3 4.95 -22.75 -10.57
CA GLU A 3 4.19 -23.95 -10.92
C GLU A 3 3.15 -23.62 -11.99
N PRO A 4 2.97 -24.48 -13.00
CA PRO A 4 1.87 -24.39 -13.96
C PRO A 4 0.51 -24.35 -13.24
N GLN A 5 -0.45 -23.59 -13.78
CA GLN A 5 -1.79 -23.47 -13.20
C GLN A 5 -2.49 -24.83 -13.07
N GLU A 6 -2.24 -25.73 -14.01
CA GLU A 6 -2.74 -27.12 -14.03
C GLU A 6 -2.33 -27.91 -12.77
N ASN A 7 -1.20 -27.56 -12.15
CA ASN A 7 -0.69 -28.21 -10.93
C ASN A 7 -1.27 -27.59 -9.65
N ILE A 8 -2.07 -26.52 -9.76
CA ILE A 8 -2.66 -25.82 -8.63
C ILE A 8 -4.14 -26.18 -8.55
N SER A 9 -4.60 -26.65 -7.39
CA SER A 9 -6.02 -26.98 -7.23
C SER A 9 -6.91 -25.78 -7.50
N LEU A 10 -8.05 -26.01 -8.15
CA LEU A 10 -9.02 -24.97 -8.46
C LEU A 10 -9.48 -24.21 -7.21
N ASP A 11 -9.58 -24.90 -6.07
CA ASP A 11 -9.91 -24.25 -4.79
C ASP A 11 -8.85 -23.22 -4.38
N ARG A 12 -7.55 -23.52 -4.54
CA ARG A 12 -6.48 -22.56 -4.22
C ARG A 12 -6.53 -21.33 -5.12
N ILE A 13 -6.81 -21.52 -6.41
CA ILE A 13 -7.00 -20.42 -7.37
C ILE A 13 -8.22 -19.59 -6.93
N ARG A 14 -9.33 -20.24 -6.63
CA ARG A 14 -10.57 -19.58 -6.18
C ARG A 14 -10.37 -18.79 -4.89
N PHE A 15 -9.66 -19.34 -3.91
CA PHE A 15 -9.33 -18.67 -2.66
C PHE A 15 -8.38 -17.48 -2.88
N PHE A 16 -7.42 -17.61 -3.79
CA PHE A 16 -6.53 -16.51 -4.14
C PHE A 16 -7.25 -15.36 -4.87
N GLU A 17 -8.20 -15.69 -5.74
CA GLU A 17 -8.99 -14.69 -6.45
C GLU A 17 -10.08 -14.04 -5.58
N ASN A 18 -10.66 -14.82 -4.67
CA ASN A 18 -11.75 -14.44 -3.77
C ASN A 18 -11.36 -14.63 -2.31
N SER A 19 -10.25 -14.01 -1.91
CA SER A 19 -9.79 -14.06 -0.52
C SER A 19 -10.83 -13.48 0.44
N SER A 20 -10.93 -14.09 1.62
CA SER A 20 -11.83 -13.64 2.67
C SER A 20 -11.47 -12.23 3.10
N LYS A 21 -12.47 -11.34 3.10
CA LYS A 21 -12.34 -9.92 3.40
C LYS A 21 -12.52 -9.70 4.90
N ASP A 22 -11.54 -10.13 5.70
CA ASP A 22 -11.56 -9.79 7.12
C ASP A 22 -11.49 -8.26 7.28
N GLU A 23 -12.59 -7.68 7.75
CA GLU A 23 -12.72 -6.24 7.91
C GLU A 23 -11.66 -5.66 8.85
N VAL A 24 -11.22 -6.43 9.86
CA VAL A 24 -10.19 -6.00 10.81
C VAL A 24 -8.85 -5.84 10.10
N ILE A 25 -8.50 -6.79 9.23
CA ILE A 25 -7.26 -6.72 8.42
C ILE A 25 -7.32 -5.52 7.49
N ILE A 26 -8.43 -5.34 6.77
CA ILE A 26 -8.60 -4.19 5.85
C ILE A 26 -8.45 -2.88 6.60
N TYR A 27 -9.11 -2.74 7.75
CA TYR A 27 -9.05 -1.53 8.57
C TYR A 27 -7.62 -1.23 9.03
N ASN A 28 -6.91 -2.24 9.55
CA ASN A 28 -5.53 -2.08 10.02
C ASN A 28 -4.58 -1.67 8.89
N GLN A 29 -4.70 -2.30 7.71
CA GLN A 29 -3.90 -1.97 6.54
C GLN A 29 -4.18 -0.53 6.04
N CYS A 30 -5.45 -0.13 6.00
CA CYS A 30 -5.83 1.25 5.64
C CYS A 30 -5.32 2.26 6.68
N ALA A 31 -5.39 1.94 7.98
CA ALA A 31 -4.83 2.77 9.04
C ALA A 31 -3.31 2.94 8.88
N SER A 32 -2.57 1.86 8.60
CA SER A 32 -1.13 1.93 8.32
C SER A 32 -0.82 2.81 7.11
N LEU A 33 -1.59 2.71 6.03
CA LEU A 33 -1.43 3.57 4.85
C LEU A 33 -1.69 5.05 5.18
N ARG A 34 -2.76 5.36 5.92
CA ARG A 34 -3.06 6.74 6.37
C ARG A 34 -1.93 7.31 7.21
N VAL A 35 -1.42 6.54 8.18
CA VAL A 35 -0.30 6.96 9.02
C VAL A 35 0.95 7.23 8.17
N ALA A 36 1.27 6.35 7.23
CA ALA A 36 2.43 6.52 6.35
C ALA A 36 2.31 7.79 5.48
N ILE A 37 1.12 8.05 4.92
CA ILE A 37 0.86 9.27 4.14
C ILE A 37 0.96 10.50 5.03
N GLN A 38 0.38 10.49 6.23
CA GLN A 38 0.46 11.60 7.16
C GLN A 38 1.91 11.89 7.59
N GLN A 39 2.69 10.84 7.91
CA GLN A 39 4.11 10.97 8.23
C GLN A 39 4.90 11.54 7.04
N HIS A 40 4.59 11.08 5.83
CA HIS A 40 5.22 11.60 4.63
C HIS A 40 4.89 13.07 4.39
N LEU A 41 3.63 13.49 4.59
CA LEU A 41 3.22 14.91 4.51
C LEU A 41 3.95 15.78 5.53
N LYS A 42 4.12 15.28 6.76
CA LYS A 42 4.90 15.96 7.81
C LYS A 42 6.39 16.04 7.46
N SER A 43 6.90 15.07 6.70
CA SER A 43 8.28 15.05 6.24
C SER A 43 8.50 16.02 5.08
N LYS A 44 9.68 16.64 5.02
CA LYS A 44 10.11 17.43 3.84
C LYS A 44 10.66 16.53 2.71
N SER A 45 10.55 15.21 2.85
CA SER A 45 11.13 14.25 1.90
C SER A 45 10.32 14.19 0.61
N LYS A 46 11.02 14.16 -0.53
CA LYS A 46 10.44 13.88 -1.85
C LYS A 46 10.63 12.41 -2.27
N LEU A 47 11.26 11.60 -1.43
CA LEU A 47 11.54 10.20 -1.74
C LEU A 47 10.27 9.34 -1.64
N PRO A 48 10.16 8.29 -2.47
CA PRO A 48 9.08 7.32 -2.35
C PRO A 48 9.00 6.69 -0.95
N VAL A 49 7.79 6.52 -0.44
CA VAL A 49 7.55 5.81 0.82
C VAL A 49 7.06 4.41 0.51
N THR A 50 7.66 3.41 1.16
CA THR A 50 7.30 2.00 0.98
C THR A 50 6.88 1.40 2.31
N ILE A 51 5.70 0.79 2.36
CA ILE A 51 5.17 0.09 3.52
C ILE A 51 4.89 -1.37 3.19
N THR A 52 4.88 -2.24 4.19
CA THR A 52 4.26 -3.56 4.05
C THR A 52 2.76 -3.36 3.89
N PHE A 53 2.17 -4.01 2.88
CA PHE A 53 0.76 -3.87 2.59
C PHE A 53 0.24 -5.16 1.96
N HIS A 54 -0.88 -5.68 2.47
CA HIS A 54 -1.42 -6.94 1.97
C HIS A 54 -1.99 -6.76 0.55
N GLY A 55 -1.57 -7.62 -0.36
CA GLY A 55 -1.96 -7.63 -1.77
C GLY A 55 -3.44 -7.88 -1.97
N ASP A 56 -4.06 -8.68 -1.11
CA ASP A 56 -5.50 -8.92 -1.14
C ASP A 56 -6.31 -7.68 -0.75
N VAL A 57 -5.82 -6.92 0.25
CA VAL A 57 -6.41 -5.63 0.60
C VAL A 57 -6.19 -4.62 -0.52
N HIS A 58 -5.01 -4.61 -1.14
CA HIS A 58 -4.73 -3.74 -2.30
C HIS A 58 -5.67 -4.05 -3.46
N LYS A 59 -5.84 -5.33 -3.81
CA LYS A 59 -6.80 -5.75 -4.83
C LYS A 59 -8.22 -5.35 -4.43
N PHE A 60 -8.63 -5.58 -3.19
CA PHE A 60 -9.96 -5.23 -2.73
C PHE A 60 -10.26 -3.73 -2.87
N LEU A 61 -9.30 -2.87 -2.50
CA LEU A 61 -9.47 -1.42 -2.54
C LEU A 61 -9.34 -0.86 -3.96
N PHE A 62 -8.40 -1.35 -4.76
CA PHE A 62 -7.93 -0.65 -5.97
C PHE A 62 -7.94 -1.45 -7.27
N LYS A 63 -8.37 -2.73 -7.30
CA LYS A 63 -8.30 -3.62 -8.49
C LYS A 63 -9.00 -3.09 -9.77
N LYS A 64 -9.77 -2.01 -9.68
CA LYS A 64 -10.38 -1.32 -10.82
C LYS A 64 -10.45 0.21 -10.64
N MET A 65 -9.65 0.75 -9.71
CA MET A 65 -9.66 2.17 -9.38
C MET A 65 -8.47 2.88 -10.02
N GLY A 66 -8.68 4.15 -10.40
CA GLY A 66 -7.67 4.97 -11.06
C GLY A 66 -7.20 4.47 -12.44
N ILE A 67 -6.11 5.08 -12.92
CA ILE A 67 -5.47 4.73 -14.21
C ILE A 67 -4.20 3.92 -13.92
N VAL A 68 -4.01 2.80 -14.61
CA VAL A 68 -2.77 1.99 -14.51
C VAL A 68 -1.85 2.31 -15.68
N ARG A 69 -0.60 2.71 -15.40
CA ARG A 69 0.46 2.89 -16.41
C ARG A 69 1.79 2.35 -15.87
N ASP A 70 2.48 1.52 -16.65
CA ASP A 70 3.78 0.93 -16.30
C ASP A 70 3.83 0.26 -14.91
N GLY A 71 2.73 -0.40 -14.52
CA GLY A 71 2.59 -1.04 -13.22
C GLY A 71 2.35 -0.08 -12.03
N TRP A 72 2.16 1.21 -12.30
CA TRP A 72 1.76 2.22 -11.32
C TRP A 72 0.27 2.53 -11.44
N TYR A 73 -0.39 2.60 -10.29
CA TYR A 73 -1.75 3.10 -10.11
C TYR A 73 -1.71 4.60 -9.84
N PHE A 74 -2.49 5.37 -10.57
CA PHE A 74 -2.70 6.78 -10.36
C PHE A 74 -4.09 6.97 -9.74
N LEU A 75 -4.12 7.09 -8.41
CA LEU A 75 -5.35 7.13 -7.62
C LEU A 75 -5.72 8.59 -7.35
N ASN A 76 -6.90 8.99 -7.79
CA ASN A 76 -7.54 10.25 -7.42
C ASN A 76 -8.16 10.15 -6.03
N LYS A 77 -8.64 11.28 -5.51
CA LYS A 77 -9.27 11.33 -4.18
C LYS A 77 -10.47 10.39 -4.05
N ASP A 78 -11.28 10.32 -5.09
CA ASP A 78 -12.52 9.53 -5.10
C ASP A 78 -12.26 8.02 -5.20
N ASP A 79 -11.05 7.61 -5.57
CA ASP A 79 -10.61 6.21 -5.58
C ASP A 79 -10.39 5.65 -4.16
N PHE A 80 -10.43 6.50 -3.12
CA PHE A 80 -10.26 6.11 -1.72
C PHE A 80 -11.63 5.99 -1.01
N PRO A 81 -12.07 4.79 -0.61
CA PRO A 81 -13.39 4.61 -0.02
C PRO A 81 -13.53 5.34 1.32
N CYS A 82 -14.58 6.17 1.45
CA CYS A 82 -14.85 6.94 2.67
C CYS A 82 -14.98 6.09 3.94
N LYS A 83 -15.37 4.81 3.82
CA LYS A 83 -15.42 3.84 4.93
C LYS A 83 -14.07 3.68 5.64
N TYR A 84 -12.96 3.77 4.90
CA TYR A 84 -11.61 3.56 5.42
C TYR A 84 -10.75 4.84 5.42
N PHE A 85 -11.15 5.81 4.61
CA PHE A 85 -10.47 7.08 4.39
C PHE A 85 -11.44 8.24 4.71
N PRO A 86 -11.58 8.62 5.98
CA PRO A 86 -12.54 9.64 6.42
C PRO A 86 -12.16 11.04 5.90
N ARG A 87 -13.07 12.00 5.97
CA ARG A 87 -12.78 13.39 5.54
C ARG A 87 -11.49 13.91 6.18
N PHE A 88 -10.70 14.64 5.38
CA PHE A 88 -9.42 15.25 5.77
C PHE A 88 -8.30 14.28 6.17
N TRP A 89 -8.44 12.97 5.91
CA TRP A 89 -7.36 12.00 6.13
C TRP A 89 -6.07 12.35 5.38
N ASP A 90 -6.22 13.06 4.27
CA ASP A 90 -5.21 13.51 3.32
C ASP A 90 -4.62 14.89 3.68
N HIS A 91 -4.95 15.45 4.85
CA HIS A 91 -4.50 16.75 5.33
C HIS A 91 -3.66 16.62 6.61
N CYS A 92 -2.68 17.52 6.78
CA CYS A 92 -1.95 17.68 8.01
C CYS A 92 -1.78 19.18 8.32
N ALA A 93 -2.37 19.63 9.41
CA ALA A 93 -2.17 21.00 9.91
C ALA A 93 -0.92 21.09 10.79
N TYR A 94 -0.21 22.21 10.69
CA TYR A 94 0.86 22.59 11.61
C TYR A 94 0.30 23.50 12.70
N SER A 95 0.99 23.55 13.84
CA SER A 95 0.63 24.38 15.00
C SER A 95 0.56 25.89 14.70
N HIS A 96 1.13 26.36 13.59
CA HIS A 96 1.20 27.77 13.18
C HIS A 96 0.11 28.16 12.14
N GLY A 97 -0.93 27.34 11.96
CA GLY A 97 -2.04 27.64 11.06
C GLY A 97 -1.79 27.34 9.57
N GLN A 98 -0.56 27.00 9.18
CA GLN A 98 -0.25 26.45 7.87
C GLN A 98 -0.56 24.95 7.81
N GLY A 99 -0.94 24.42 6.65
CA GLY A 99 -1.25 23.00 6.47
C GLY A 99 -0.75 22.46 5.15
N VAL A 100 -0.42 21.17 5.12
CA VAL A 100 -0.08 20.44 3.90
C VAL A 100 -1.15 19.41 3.61
N LYS A 101 -1.41 19.18 2.32
CA LYS A 101 -2.35 18.16 1.86
C LYS A 101 -1.71 17.30 0.78
N VAL A 102 -2.29 16.13 0.56
CA VAL A 102 -1.99 15.31 -0.61
C VAL A 102 -2.41 16.05 -1.87
N PHE A 103 -1.53 16.06 -2.85
CA PHE A 103 -1.86 16.43 -4.22
C PHE A 103 -2.14 15.17 -5.01
N TYR A 104 -3.29 15.16 -5.69
CA TYR A 104 -3.75 14.03 -6.49
C TYR A 104 -3.37 14.22 -7.96
N PRO A 105 -3.16 13.13 -8.71
CA PRO A 105 -3.28 11.73 -8.27
C PRO A 105 -2.09 11.26 -7.42
N ILE A 106 -2.33 10.37 -6.46
CA ILE A 106 -1.24 9.66 -5.77
C ILE A 106 -0.75 8.55 -6.69
N LYS A 107 0.56 8.52 -6.93
CA LYS A 107 1.20 7.44 -7.70
C LYS A 107 1.58 6.31 -6.76
N VAL A 108 0.98 5.14 -6.94
CA VAL A 108 1.08 3.97 -6.05
C VAL A 108 1.50 2.71 -6.82
N ARG A 109 2.34 1.85 -6.25
CA ARG A 109 2.72 0.56 -6.83
C ARG A 109 2.77 -0.52 -5.77
N HIS A 110 2.04 -1.60 -6.02
CA HIS A 110 2.10 -2.82 -5.22
C HIS A 110 3.07 -3.82 -5.86
N PHE A 111 3.92 -4.46 -5.03
CA PHE A 111 4.87 -5.46 -5.48
C PHE A 111 5.28 -6.41 -4.35
N ILE A 112 5.80 -7.57 -4.71
CA ILE A 112 6.39 -8.53 -3.78
C ILE A 112 7.91 -8.37 -3.80
N SER A 113 8.53 -8.35 -2.63
CA SER A 113 10.00 -8.37 -2.50
C SER A 113 10.44 -9.14 -1.26
N TRP A 114 11.71 -9.51 -1.21
CA TRP A 114 12.27 -10.18 -0.04
C TRP A 114 12.27 -9.26 1.19
N SER A 115 12.01 -9.85 2.35
CA SER A 115 12.21 -9.20 3.64
C SER A 115 13.69 -8.83 3.83
N PRO A 116 14.01 -7.65 4.37
CA PRO A 116 15.37 -7.32 4.76
C PRO A 116 15.84 -8.19 5.94
N LYS A 117 14.91 -8.69 6.77
CA LYS A 117 15.21 -9.51 7.96
C LYS A 117 15.43 -10.97 7.57
N LYS A 118 16.53 -11.54 8.05
CA LYS A 118 16.75 -12.99 8.08
C LYS A 118 16.13 -13.53 9.36
N TYR A 119 15.38 -14.62 9.27
CA TYR A 119 14.88 -15.31 10.45
C TYR A 119 15.88 -16.41 10.82
N SER A 120 16.30 -16.50 12.07
CA SER A 120 16.97 -17.69 12.60
C SER A 120 15.93 -18.49 13.37
N ILE A 121 15.69 -19.73 12.93
CA ILE A 121 14.88 -20.68 13.68
C ILE A 121 15.89 -21.62 14.36
N GLY A 122 16.31 -21.27 15.57
CA GLY A 122 17.31 -22.05 16.32
C GLY A 122 18.73 -22.00 15.76
N ASP A 123 19.61 -22.82 16.34
CA ASP A 123 21.06 -22.64 16.29
C ASP A 123 21.74 -23.04 14.96
N HIS A 124 21.05 -23.72 14.03
CA HIS A 124 21.70 -24.21 12.82
C HIS A 124 20.88 -23.89 11.56
N ASN A 125 21.49 -23.07 10.71
CA ASN A 125 21.08 -22.55 9.40
C ASN A 125 20.24 -21.25 9.38
N PRO A 126 20.70 -20.21 8.63
CA PRO A 126 19.85 -19.04 8.38
C PRO A 126 18.63 -19.47 7.55
N SER A 127 17.43 -19.21 8.06
CA SER A 127 16.20 -19.43 7.28
C SER A 127 16.18 -18.51 6.06
N LEU A 128 15.54 -18.98 5.00
CA LEU A 128 15.28 -18.17 3.80
C LEU A 128 14.49 -16.91 4.22
N ARG A 129 14.81 -15.78 3.60
CA ARG A 129 14.07 -14.53 3.83
C ARG A 129 12.59 -14.78 3.50
N ALA A 130 11.66 -14.27 4.30
CA ALA A 130 10.26 -14.32 3.92
C ALA A 130 9.98 -13.35 2.76
N PHE A 131 9.09 -13.71 1.84
CA PHE A 131 8.51 -12.76 0.91
C PHE A 131 7.59 -11.78 1.66
N GLN A 132 7.61 -10.52 1.23
CA GLN A 132 6.74 -9.48 1.76
C GLN A 132 6.08 -8.70 0.62
N GLU A 133 4.77 -8.54 0.74
CA GLU A 133 3.98 -7.65 -0.09
C GLU A 133 4.18 -6.21 0.40
N LYS A 134 4.40 -5.31 -0.56
CA LYS A 134 4.72 -3.92 -0.28
C LYS A 134 3.93 -2.99 -1.19
N LEU A 135 3.63 -1.82 -0.65
CA LEU A 135 3.03 -0.71 -1.36
C LEU A 135 3.99 0.48 -1.30
N THR A 136 4.45 0.93 -2.47
CA THR A 136 5.19 2.18 -2.59
C THR A 136 4.26 3.27 -3.09
N PHE A 137 4.31 4.45 -2.49
CA PHE A 137 3.65 5.64 -3.02
C PHE A 137 4.63 6.81 -3.14
N ILE A 138 4.38 7.67 -4.12
CA ILE A 138 5.15 8.87 -4.41
C ILE A 138 4.18 10.05 -4.41
N ARG A 139 4.53 11.11 -3.69
CA ARG A 139 3.84 12.40 -3.79
C ARG A 139 4.04 12.96 -5.20
N VAL A 140 2.97 13.11 -5.98
CA VAL A 140 3.01 13.77 -7.28
C VAL A 140 2.78 15.26 -7.05
N ALA A 141 3.82 16.04 -7.31
CA ALA A 141 3.91 17.51 -7.30
C ALA A 141 3.60 18.25 -5.98
N VAL A 142 4.52 19.17 -5.65
CA VAL A 142 4.27 20.33 -4.79
C VAL A 142 3.89 21.43 -5.77
N GLY A 143 2.64 21.88 -5.74
CA GLY A 143 2.37 23.22 -6.25
C GLY A 143 3.00 24.18 -5.26
N ASP A 144 4.00 24.95 -5.70
CA ASP A 144 4.37 26.17 -5.01
C ASP A 144 3.16 27.10 -5.17
N ASP A 145 2.28 27.10 -4.17
CA ASP A 145 1.32 28.19 -4.02
C ASP A 145 2.16 29.42 -3.65
N SER A 146 2.44 30.22 -4.68
CA SER A 146 3.08 31.53 -4.62
C SER A 146 2.22 32.51 -3.83
#